data_AF-A0AAV9W9I3-F1
#
_entry.id   AF-A0AAV9W9I3-F1
#
_cell.length_a   1.000
_cell.length_b   1.000
_cell.length_c   1.000
_cell.angle_alpha   90.00
_cell.angle_beta   90.00
_cell.angle_gamma   90.00
#
_symmetry.space_group_name_H-M   'P 1'
#
loop_
_entity.id
_entity.type
_entity.pdbx_description
1 polymer ?
#
loop_
_entity_poly.entity_id
_entity_poly.type
_entity_poly.pdbx_seq_one_letter_code
_entity_poly.pdbx_strand_id
1 'polypeptide(L)'
;MDVPGVFPEPLPPQVFTTGAQLLDLTDKKLVIVLRDGRKLIGTLRSYDQYANLVLQDTIERLYSKNLYADVVRGCYIVRGENVLLLGEIDLDKEDDTPLKQATVDEIYDAQRAENTYKKQREKKKAKKLHSLGFEAENELIL
;
A
#
# COMPACT_ATOMS: atom_id res chain seq x y z
N MET A 1 25.29 -51.87 -11.07
CA MET A 1 24.27 -51.50 -12.07
C MET A 1 23.85 -50.09 -11.74
N ASP A 2 24.41 -49.12 -12.44
CA ASP A 2 24.08 -47.71 -12.25
C ASP A 2 22.69 -47.45 -12.81
N VAL A 3 21.81 -46.88 -11.99
CA VAL A 3 20.50 -46.39 -12.44
C VAL A 3 20.73 -45.22 -13.40
N PRO A 4 20.17 -45.25 -14.64
CA PRO A 4 20.32 -44.15 -15.58
C PRO A 4 19.86 -42.85 -14.94
N GLY A 5 20.68 -41.81 -15.07
CA GLY A 5 20.49 -40.51 -14.43
C GLY A 5 19.10 -39.93 -14.73
N VAL A 6 18.27 -39.86 -13.69
CA VAL A 6 17.09 -39.01 -13.68
C VAL A 6 17.62 -37.59 -13.62
N PHE A 7 17.64 -36.91 -14.77
CA PHE A 7 17.85 -35.46 -14.77
C PHE A 7 16.67 -34.82 -14.03
N PRO A 8 16.91 -33.91 -13.07
CA PRO A 8 15.81 -33.20 -12.44
C PRO A 8 15.00 -32.49 -13.52
N GLU A 9 13.67 -32.61 -13.48
CA GLU A 9 12.81 -31.88 -14.40
C GLU A 9 13.18 -30.38 -14.35
N PRO A 10 13.40 -29.73 -15.51
CA PRO A 10 13.66 -28.30 -15.51
C PRO A 10 12.47 -27.58 -14.88
N LEU A 11 12.76 -26.67 -13.95
CA LEU A 11 11.72 -25.88 -13.32
C LEU A 11 10.90 -25.16 -14.39
N PRO A 12 9.57 -25.05 -14.20
CA PRO A 12 8.74 -24.30 -15.12
C PRO A 12 9.30 -22.87 -15.27
N PRO A 13 9.31 -22.30 -16.49
CA PRO A 13 9.86 -20.99 -16.74
C PRO A 13 9.14 -19.94 -15.88
N GLN A 14 9.87 -19.32 -14.95
CA GLN A 14 9.34 -18.25 -14.12
C GLN A 14 9.27 -16.95 -14.92
N VAL A 15 8.07 -16.40 -15.03
CA VAL A 15 7.80 -15.17 -15.78
C VAL A 15 7.94 -13.95 -14.88
N PHE A 16 9.04 -13.21 -15.02
CA PHE A 16 9.31 -11.99 -14.24
C PHE A 16 8.72 -10.73 -14.88
N THR A 17 7.40 -10.73 -15.12
CA THR A 17 6.70 -9.55 -15.65
C THR A 17 5.66 -9.05 -14.65
N THR A 18 5.41 -7.74 -14.62
CA THR A 18 4.35 -7.16 -13.78
C THR A 18 3.01 -7.84 -14.03
N GLY A 19 2.67 -8.08 -15.30
CA GLY A 19 1.41 -8.71 -15.66
C GLY A 19 1.28 -10.16 -15.16
N ALA A 20 2.38 -10.91 -15.13
CA ALA A 20 2.39 -12.26 -14.56
C ALA A 20 2.23 -12.24 -13.04
N GLN A 21 2.90 -11.32 -12.35
CA GLN A 21 2.78 -11.20 -10.89
C GLN A 21 1.38 -10.77 -10.45
N LEU A 22 0.69 -9.96 -11.25
CA LEU A 22 -0.69 -9.54 -10.97
C LEU A 22 -1.73 -10.62 -11.33
N LEU A 23 -1.39 -11.56 -12.22
CA LEU A 23 -2.29 -12.64 -12.61
C LEU A 23 -2.70 -13.48 -11.40
N ASP A 24 -1.71 -13.85 -10.59
CA ASP A 24 -1.89 -14.64 -9.36
C ASP A 24 -2.67 -13.89 -8.27
N LEU A 25 -2.87 -12.58 -8.44
CA LEU A 25 -3.62 -11.71 -7.52
C LEU A 25 -5.04 -11.42 -8.00
N THR A 26 -5.43 -11.89 -9.19
CA THR A 26 -6.77 -11.71 -9.75
C THR A 26 -7.81 -12.40 -8.88
N ASP A 27 -8.94 -11.74 -8.66
CA ASP A 27 -10.05 -12.17 -7.80
C ASP A 27 -9.69 -12.37 -6.32
N LYS A 28 -8.52 -11.88 -5.90
CA LYS A 28 -8.12 -11.86 -4.49
C LYS A 28 -8.36 -10.51 -3.84
N LYS A 29 -8.53 -10.52 -2.52
CA LYS A 29 -8.64 -9.31 -1.71
C LYS A 29 -7.24 -8.73 -1.48
N LEU A 30 -7.01 -7.51 -1.94
CA LEU A 30 -5.72 -6.84 -1.87
C LEU A 30 -5.79 -5.60 -1.00
N VAL A 31 -4.66 -5.27 -0.37
CA VAL A 31 -4.37 -3.92 0.13
C VAL A 31 -3.51 -3.20 -0.89
N ILE A 32 -3.86 -1.96 -1.20
CA ILE A 32 -3.17 -1.10 -2.16
C ILE A 32 -2.82 0.20 -1.45
N VAL A 33 -1.54 0.53 -1.42
CA VAL A 33 -1.04 1.79 -0.87
C VAL A 33 -0.74 2.72 -2.04
N LEU A 34 -1.34 3.91 -1.98
CA LEU A 34 -1.14 4.96 -2.98
C LEU A 34 0.00 5.90 -2.57
N ARG A 35 0.56 6.61 -3.55
CA ARG A 35 1.63 7.59 -3.31
C ARG A 35 1.24 8.77 -2.41
N ASP A 36 -0.03 9.14 -2.39
CA ASP A 36 -0.56 10.16 -1.47
C ASP A 36 -0.74 9.64 -0.03
N GLY A 37 -0.40 8.37 0.20
CA GLY A 37 -0.48 7.71 1.50
C GLY A 37 -1.84 7.11 1.82
N ARG A 38 -2.82 7.12 0.90
CA ARG A 38 -4.11 6.42 1.08
C ARG A 38 -3.93 4.91 1.01
N LYS A 39 -4.79 4.18 1.74
CA LYS A 39 -4.82 2.71 1.74
C LYS A 39 -6.19 2.26 1.28
N LEU A 40 -6.22 1.56 0.16
CA LEU A 40 -7.42 0.94 -0.39
C LEU A 40 -7.38 -0.55 -0.11
N ILE A 41 -8.52 -1.13 0.22
CA ILE A 41 -8.69 -2.57 0.36
C ILE A 41 -9.86 -2.97 -0.53
N GLY A 42 -9.67 -3.94 -1.42
CA GLY A 42 -10.72 -4.37 -2.34
C GLY A 42 -10.31 -5.60 -3.13
N THR A 43 -11.24 -6.15 -3.89
CA THR A 43 -11.01 -7.35 -4.72
C THR A 43 -10.53 -6.93 -6.10
N LEU A 44 -9.37 -7.43 -6.53
CA LEU A 44 -8.83 -7.14 -7.87
C LEU A 44 -9.66 -7.86 -8.94
N ARG A 45 -10.27 -7.11 -9.86
CA ARG A 45 -11.07 -7.69 -10.96
C ARG A 45 -10.37 -7.68 -12.30
N SER A 46 -9.61 -6.63 -12.58
CA SER A 46 -8.82 -6.56 -13.80
C SER A 46 -7.63 -5.64 -13.60
N TYR A 47 -6.60 -5.86 -14.40
CA TYR A 47 -5.41 -5.03 -14.44
C TYR A 47 -4.86 -4.95 -15.87
N ASP A 48 -3.89 -4.06 -16.09
CA ASP A 48 -3.10 -4.02 -17.32
C ASP A 48 -1.58 -4.05 -17.04
N GLN A 49 -0.78 -4.04 -18.10
CA GLN A 49 0.68 -4.07 -18.02
C GLN A 49 1.31 -2.84 -17.32
N TYR A 50 0.56 -1.75 -17.17
CA TYR A 50 0.96 -0.53 -16.46
C TYR A 50 0.49 -0.52 -15.01
N ALA A 51 -0.09 -1.64 -14.53
CA ALA A 51 -0.70 -1.78 -13.22
C ALA A 51 -1.88 -0.81 -12.98
N ASN A 52 -2.61 -0.41 -14.02
CA ASN A 52 -3.93 0.20 -13.80
C ASN A 52 -4.87 -0.87 -13.26
N LEU A 53 -5.52 -0.62 -12.12
CA LEU A 53 -6.29 -1.62 -11.38
C LEU A 53 -7.76 -1.27 -11.37
N VAL A 54 -8.62 -2.29 -11.53
CA VAL A 54 -10.05 -2.19 -11.25
C VAL A 54 -10.35 -3.03 -10.03
N LEU A 55 -10.90 -2.39 -9.01
CA LEU A 55 -11.23 -2.98 -7.73
C LEU A 55 -12.73 -3.00 -7.52
N GLN A 56 -13.23 -4.08 -6.95
CA GLN A 56 -14.60 -4.22 -6.49
C GLN A 56 -14.65 -4.22 -4.96
N ASP A 57 -15.78 -3.81 -4.39
CA ASP A 57 -16.05 -3.82 -2.95
C ASP A 57 -14.97 -3.09 -2.15
N THR A 58 -14.49 -2.00 -2.74
CA THR A 58 -13.35 -1.24 -2.25
C THR A 58 -13.77 -0.43 -1.02
N ILE A 59 -12.95 -0.49 0.02
CA ILE A 59 -12.95 0.41 1.15
C ILE A 59 -11.64 1.20 1.17
N GLU A 60 -11.69 2.42 1.66
CA GLU A 60 -10.51 3.19 2.04
C GLU A 60 -10.34 3.11 3.55
N ARG A 61 -9.24 2.50 4.01
CA ARG A 61 -8.94 2.34 5.43
C ARG A 61 -8.02 3.46 5.91
N LEU A 62 -8.56 4.30 6.77
CA LEU A 62 -7.83 5.37 7.44
C LEU A 62 -7.19 4.83 8.71
N TYR A 63 -5.97 5.27 9.00
CA TYR A 63 -5.24 4.88 10.20
C TYR A 63 -4.78 6.11 10.97
N SER A 64 -4.83 6.05 12.30
CA SER A 64 -4.12 6.98 13.18
C SER A 64 -3.77 6.30 14.49
N LYS A 65 -2.48 6.25 14.84
CA LYS A 65 -1.96 5.56 16.04
C LYS A 65 -2.52 4.12 16.13
N ASN A 66 -3.38 3.86 17.11
CA ASN A 66 -4.00 2.55 17.36
C ASN A 66 -5.46 2.49 16.89
N LEU A 67 -5.89 3.44 16.05
CA LEU A 67 -7.25 3.55 15.53
C LEU A 67 -7.29 3.30 14.02
N TYR A 68 -8.38 2.71 13.55
CA TYR A 68 -8.70 2.62 12.12
C TYR A 68 -10.18 2.89 11.84
N ALA A 69 -10.49 3.34 10.61
CA ALA A 69 -11.85 3.59 10.14
C ALA A 69 -11.95 3.29 8.65
N ASP A 70 -13.09 2.75 8.22
CA ASP A 70 -13.30 2.33 6.84
C ASP A 70 -14.33 3.23 6.15
N VAL A 71 -13.98 3.68 4.94
CA VAL A 71 -14.86 4.47 4.08
C VAL A 71 -15.18 3.66 2.83
N VAL A 72 -16.46 3.34 2.63
CA VAL A 72 -16.89 2.56 1.45
C VAL A 72 -16.70 3.38 0.16
N ARG A 73 -16.06 2.77 -0.82
CA ARG A 73 -15.82 3.33 -2.16
C ARG A 73 -16.50 2.53 -3.28
N GLY A 74 -16.75 1.24 -3.08
CA GLY A 74 -17.42 0.38 -4.06
C GLY A 74 -16.50 0.00 -5.23
N CYS A 75 -16.94 0.24 -6.46
CA CYS A 75 -16.08 0.05 -7.64
C CYS A 75 -15.08 1.20 -7.76
N TYR A 76 -13.79 0.87 -7.87
CA TYR A 76 -12.73 1.86 -7.85
C TYR A 76 -11.67 1.56 -8.90
N ILE A 77 -11.31 2.56 -9.70
CA ILE A 77 -10.25 2.45 -10.70
C ILE A 77 -9.03 3.22 -10.19
N VAL A 78 -7.89 2.52 -10.09
CA VAL A 78 -6.61 3.10 -9.68
C VAL A 78 -5.70 3.19 -10.89
N ARG A 79 -5.19 4.39 -11.17
CA ARG A 79 -4.17 4.60 -12.19
C ARG A 79 -2.83 4.06 -11.70
N GLY A 80 -2.20 3.19 -12.48
CA GLY A 80 -1.10 2.35 -12.07
C GLY A 80 0.15 3.09 -11.65
N GLU A 81 0.38 4.27 -12.23
CA GLU A 81 1.41 5.15 -11.70
C GLU A 81 1.16 5.40 -10.21
N ASN A 82 -0.02 5.82 -9.74
CA ASN A 82 -0.25 6.21 -8.35
C ASN A 82 -0.12 5.08 -7.32
N VAL A 83 0.00 3.83 -7.76
CA VAL A 83 0.28 2.68 -6.90
C VAL A 83 1.71 2.79 -6.37
N LEU A 84 1.86 2.75 -5.05
CA LEU A 84 3.15 2.64 -4.39
C LEU A 84 3.52 1.17 -4.18
N LEU A 85 2.59 0.40 -3.62
CA LEU A 85 2.69 -1.04 -3.45
C LEU A 85 1.29 -1.67 -3.33
N LEU A 86 1.23 -2.98 -3.51
CA LEU A 86 0.03 -3.78 -3.28
C LEU A 86 0.40 -5.17 -2.77
N GLY A 87 -0.53 -5.83 -2.11
CA GLY A 87 -0.35 -7.20 -1.63
C GLY A 87 -1.67 -7.87 -1.27
N GLU A 88 -1.69 -9.19 -1.38
CA GLU A 88 -2.82 -10.02 -0.92
C GLU A 88 -2.99 -9.90 0.59
N ILE A 89 -4.25 -9.82 1.04
CA ILE A 89 -4.61 -9.81 2.44
C ILE A 89 -4.89 -11.25 2.90
N ASP A 90 -4.23 -11.63 3.99
CA ASP A 90 -4.54 -12.83 4.75
C ASP A 90 -5.78 -12.53 5.63
N LEU A 91 -6.90 -13.17 5.30
CA LEU A 91 -8.19 -12.91 5.94
C LEU A 91 -8.20 -13.31 7.42
N ASP A 92 -7.51 -14.40 7.77
CA ASP A 92 -7.46 -14.89 9.15
C ASP A 92 -6.73 -13.89 10.06
N LYS A 93 -5.66 -13.28 9.54
CA LYS A 93 -4.90 -12.26 10.27
C LYS A 93 -5.57 -10.89 10.31
N GLU A 94 -6.50 -10.62 9.38
CA GLU A 94 -7.22 -9.34 9.37
C GLU A 94 -8.15 -9.22 10.59
N ASP A 95 -8.74 -10.33 11.01
CA ASP A 95 -9.66 -10.38 12.16
C ASP A 95 -8.93 -10.19 13.51
N ASP A 96 -7.67 -10.61 13.61
CA ASP A 96 -6.84 -10.52 14.83
C ASP A 96 -6.11 -9.17 15.01
N THR A 97 -6.56 -8.12 14.31
CA THR A 97 -5.89 -6.82 14.36
C THR A 97 -5.96 -6.17 15.76
N PRO A 98 -4.83 -5.70 16.33
CA PRO A 98 -4.82 -5.02 17.63
C PRO A 98 -5.38 -3.58 17.58
N LEU A 99 -5.79 -3.11 16.40
CA LEU A 99 -6.29 -1.76 16.19
C LEU A 99 -7.76 -1.64 16.59
N LYS A 100 -8.15 -0.49 17.15
CA LYS A 100 -9.55 -0.22 17.50
C LYS A 100 -10.26 0.51 16.38
N GLN A 101 -11.45 0.05 16.03
CA GLN A 101 -12.29 0.77 15.08
C GLN A 101 -12.79 2.07 15.72
N ALA A 102 -12.72 3.17 14.96
CA ALA A 102 -13.18 4.49 15.36
C ALA A 102 -14.03 5.12 14.25
N THR A 103 -14.64 6.26 14.53
CA THR A 103 -15.33 7.04 13.50
C THR A 103 -14.33 7.76 12.59
N VAL A 104 -14.78 8.06 11.37
CA VAL A 104 -13.97 8.78 10.38
C VAL A 104 -13.53 10.16 10.93
N ASP A 105 -14.42 10.85 11.64
CA ASP A 105 -14.14 12.17 12.23
C ASP A 105 -13.06 12.10 13.31
N GLU A 106 -13.14 11.12 14.22
CA GLU A 106 -12.11 10.91 15.25
C GLU A 106 -10.73 10.65 14.64
N ILE A 107 -10.66 9.92 13.52
CA ILE A 107 -9.40 9.70 12.82
C ILE A 107 -8.88 10.97 12.18
N TYR A 108 -9.73 11.76 11.52
CA TYR A 108 -9.29 13.02 10.92
C TYR A 108 -8.77 14.01 11.97
N ASP A 109 -9.41 14.09 13.13
CA ASP A 109 -8.95 14.91 14.24
C ASP A 109 -7.59 14.42 14.77
N ALA A 110 -7.43 13.10 14.95
CA ALA A 110 -6.17 12.51 15.37
C ALA A 110 -5.04 12.74 14.36
N GLN A 111 -5.32 12.59 13.05
CA GLN A 111 -4.36 12.86 11.98
C GLN A 111 -3.98 14.34 11.91
N ARG A 112 -4.94 15.26 12.09
CA ARG A 112 -4.67 16.71 12.12
C ARG A 112 -3.73 17.08 13.26
N ALA A 113 -3.98 16.53 14.46
CA ALA A 113 -3.12 16.74 15.61
C ALA A 113 -1.69 16.19 15.37
N GLU A 114 -1.58 14.98 14.82
CA GLU A 114 -0.30 14.34 14.51
C GLU A 114 0.49 15.10 13.44
N ASN A 115 -0.16 15.50 12.35
CA ASN A 115 0.46 16.27 11.27
C ASN A 115 0.97 17.62 11.76
N THR A 116 0.21 18.29 12.64
CA THR A 116 0.64 19.57 13.24
C THR A 116 1.89 19.38 14.09
N TYR A 117 1.94 18.32 14.91
CA TYR A 117 3.10 17.97 15.72
C TYR A 117 4.33 17.62 14.86
N LYS A 118 4.15 16.78 13.82
CA LYS A 118 5.23 16.40 12.88
C LYS A 118 5.80 17.61 12.16
N LYS A 119 4.96 18.48 11.59
CA LYS A 119 5.39 19.71 10.92
C LYS A 119 6.24 20.60 11.82
N GLN A 120 5.83 20.78 13.09
CA GLN A 120 6.61 21.57 14.05
C GLN A 120 7.98 20.92 14.35
N ARG A 121 8.03 19.60 14.52
CA ARG A 121 9.26 18.84 14.77
C ARG A 121 10.20 18.88 13.57
N GLU A 122 9.67 18.69 12.37
CA GLU A 122 10.41 18.72 11.12
C GLU A 122 10.96 20.11 10.84
N LYS A 123 10.18 21.18 11.07
CA LYS A 123 10.68 22.56 10.96
C LYS A 123 11.85 22.84 11.89
N LYS A 124 11.83 22.33 13.13
CA LYS A 124 12.96 22.44 14.06
C LYS A 124 14.17 21.63 13.59
N LYS A 125 13.95 20.40 13.13
CA LYS A 125 15.00 19.51 12.61
C LYS A 125 15.65 20.09 11.36
N ALA A 126 14.86 20.58 10.41
CA ALA A 126 15.32 21.19 9.16
C ALA A 126 16.18 22.43 9.44
N LYS A 127 15.75 23.33 10.33
CA LYS A 127 16.57 24.49 10.74
C LYS A 127 17.93 24.08 11.32
N LYS A 128 17.96 23.05 12.16
CA LYS A 128 19.21 22.54 12.76
C LYS A 128 20.11 21.91 11.70
N LEU A 129 19.55 21.10 10.80
CA LEU A 129 20.28 20.47 9.71
C LEU A 129 20.85 21.50 8.73
N HIS A 130 20.08 22.52 8.37
CA HIS A 130 20.53 23.63 7.54
C HIS A 130 21.69 24.38 8.19
N SER A 131 21.66 24.62 9.51
CA SER A 131 22.80 25.24 10.21
C SER A 131 24.08 24.39 10.21
N LEU A 132 23.98 23.10 9.87
CA LEU A 132 25.10 22.17 9.73
C LEU A 132 25.49 21.94 8.26
N GLY A 133 24.91 22.68 7.30
CA GLY A 133 25.22 22.56 5.87
C GLY A 133 24.47 21.45 5.13
N PHE A 134 23.43 20.86 5.74
CA PHE A 134 22.56 19.90 5.05
C PHE A 134 21.40 20.64 4.36
N GLU A 135 21.19 20.34 3.08
CA GLU A 135 20.03 20.78 2.31
C GLU A 135 18.97 19.67 2.25
N ALA A 136 17.70 20.04 2.37
CA ALA A 136 16.62 19.07 2.31
C ALA A 136 16.25 18.79 0.85
N GLU A 137 16.24 17.53 0.42
CA GLU A 137 15.90 17.11 -0.95
C GLU A 137 14.42 17.34 -1.37
N ASN A 138 13.57 17.93 -0.52
CA ASN A 138 12.12 17.96 -0.74
C ASN A 138 11.46 19.32 -0.48
N GLU A 139 12.05 20.42 -0.94
CA GLU A 139 11.22 21.52 -1.44
C GLU A 139 11.10 21.34 -2.94
N LEU A 140 10.00 20.72 -3.38
CA LEU A 140 9.52 20.89 -4.74
C LEU A 140 9.40 22.40 -4.97
N ILE A 141 10.38 22.94 -5.69
CA ILE A 141 10.29 24.23 -6.35
C ILE A 141 9.14 24.08 -7.36
N LEU A 142 7.96 24.55 -6.98
CA LEU A 142 6.91 25.01 -7.88
C LEU A 142 6.51 26.42 -7.45
#